data_AF-A0A2E3Q1A4-F1
#
_entry.id   AF-A0A2E3Q1A4-F1
#
_cell.length_a   1.000
_cell.length_b   1.000
_cell.length_c   1.000
_cell.angle_alpha   90.00
_cell.angle_beta   90.00
_cell.angle_gamma   90.00
#
_symmetry.space_group_name_H-M   'P 1'
#
loop_
_entity.id
_entity.type
_entity.pdbx_description
1 polymer ?
#
loop_
_entity_poly.entity_id
_entity_poly.type
_entity_poly.pdbx_seq_one_letter_code
_entity_poly.pdbx_strand_id
1 'polypeptide(L)'
;MNRLASTTAILGTTMLVGAASADSIAELTVDTGSSASVQLRVEISTFLGGDNDTDSTTVTVSGDAAADLIGDEPFSEISINDLSLDLTDASLDYEFVCTIFGCLLNADVSVSNFNLGIAETLVGDIASNGAVSFPNALFNPSFSFNAQIGGAISETISGDFNDVAEQAFDCRVDAEDGIVFIDNFAIDQIVFEVDPKNLPGGVNSVTLIADVNLSNVSMTGVYVPDSVFGDLNGDGLVNSADLGLLLGTWGPCKGCPADLNGNGVVNSADLGLLVAAWTG
;
A
#
# COMPACT_ATOMS: atom_id res chain seq x y z
N MET A 1 65.41 -12.26 17.42
CA MET A 1 64.17 -12.54 18.16
C MET A 1 63.31 -11.28 18.12
N ASN A 2 61.98 -11.40 17.92
CA ASN A 2 60.85 -10.50 18.24
C ASN A 2 61.15 -9.03 18.67
N ARG A 3 60.37 -7.99 18.34
CA ARG A 3 59.05 -7.75 17.70
C ARG A 3 58.91 -6.20 17.57
N LEU A 4 57.95 -5.54 16.91
CA LEU A 4 56.78 -5.91 16.07
C LEU A 4 56.89 -5.17 14.70
N ALA A 5 55.83 -5.18 13.88
CA ALA A 5 55.56 -4.17 12.85
C ALA A 5 54.67 -3.04 13.43
N SER A 6 54.88 -1.80 13.00
CA SER A 6 54.06 -0.65 13.43
C SER A 6 52.91 -0.43 12.44
N THR A 7 51.73 -0.94 12.77
CA THR A 7 50.52 -0.71 11.97
C THR A 7 49.95 0.66 12.26
N THR A 8 50.05 1.59 11.30
CA THR A 8 49.35 2.88 11.36
C THR A 8 47.86 2.66 11.14
N ALA A 9 47.08 2.63 12.22
CA ALA A 9 45.63 2.70 12.14
C ALA A 9 45.21 4.16 11.89
N ILE A 10 44.79 4.46 10.66
CA ILE A 10 44.05 5.69 10.37
C ILE A 10 42.64 5.49 10.93
N LEU A 11 42.27 6.21 11.97
CA LEU A 11 40.86 6.31 12.35
C LEU A 11 40.15 7.10 11.26
N GLY A 12 39.46 6.39 10.36
CA GLY A 12 38.41 6.98 9.56
C GLY A 12 37.23 7.29 10.48
N THR A 13 37.09 8.55 10.87
CA THR A 13 35.86 9.02 11.52
C THR A 13 34.77 9.08 10.45
N THR A 14 34.08 7.97 10.24
CA THR A 14 32.81 7.99 9.51
C THR A 14 31.83 8.81 10.34
N MET A 15 31.53 10.03 9.89
CA MET A 15 30.31 10.68 10.36
C MET A 15 29.14 9.83 9.87
N LEU A 16 28.31 9.35 10.80
CA LEU A 16 26.96 8.94 10.45
C LEU A 16 26.27 10.21 9.91
N VAL A 17 25.93 10.18 8.63
CA VAL A 17 24.93 11.06 8.04
C VAL A 17 23.58 10.38 8.23
N GLY A 18 22.55 11.18 8.52
CA GLY A 18 21.24 10.68 8.94
C GLY A 18 21.03 10.91 10.43
N ALA A 19 20.65 12.14 10.78
CA ALA A 19 19.52 12.23 11.70
C ALA A 19 18.35 11.67 10.89
N ALA A 20 17.75 10.57 11.36
CA ALA A 20 16.43 10.22 10.86
C ALA A 20 15.50 11.40 11.20
N SER A 21 14.69 11.82 10.24
CA SER A 21 13.42 12.46 10.58
C SER A 21 12.69 11.55 11.56
N ALA A 22 11.90 12.13 12.46
CA ALA A 22 10.90 11.33 13.13
C ALA A 22 9.80 11.07 12.11
N ASP A 23 9.71 9.85 11.61
CA ASP A 23 8.81 9.51 10.52
C ASP A 23 7.36 9.50 11.06
N SER A 24 6.46 10.27 10.46
CA SER A 24 5.08 10.38 10.99
C SER A 24 4.27 9.17 10.55
N ILE A 25 3.94 8.30 11.50
CA ILE A 25 3.25 7.02 11.23
C ILE A 25 1.75 7.29 11.09
N ALA A 26 1.18 6.82 9.98
CA ALA A 26 -0.22 6.92 9.64
C ALA A 26 -0.86 5.53 9.52
N GLU A 27 -2.00 5.36 10.19
CA GLU A 27 -2.93 4.24 9.96
C GLU A 27 -4.14 4.81 9.20
N LEU A 28 -4.41 4.30 8.00
CA LEU A 28 -5.47 4.76 7.11
C LEU A 28 -6.50 3.66 6.86
N THR A 29 -7.76 4.06 6.72
CA THR A 29 -8.85 3.16 6.29
C THR A 29 -9.51 3.73 5.02
N VAL A 30 -9.97 2.86 4.13
CA VAL A 30 -10.74 3.24 2.94
C VAL A 30 -12.02 3.97 3.32
N ASP A 31 -12.27 5.13 2.72
CA ASP A 31 -13.41 5.98 3.04
C ASP A 31 -14.74 5.31 2.70
N THR A 32 -15.72 5.47 3.59
CA THR A 32 -17.05 4.87 3.42
C THR A 32 -17.75 5.40 2.17
N GLY A 33 -18.03 4.51 1.22
CA GLY A 33 -18.63 4.84 -0.07
C GLY A 33 -17.64 4.81 -1.24
N SER A 34 -16.36 4.54 -0.98
CA SER A 34 -15.37 4.23 -2.01
C SER A 34 -15.83 3.08 -2.91
N SER A 35 -15.56 3.22 -4.21
CA SER A 35 -15.96 2.24 -5.22
C SER A 35 -14.98 2.16 -6.37
N ALA A 36 -14.90 0.99 -6.98
CA ALA A 36 -14.07 0.72 -8.14
C ALA A 36 -14.93 0.24 -9.30
N SER A 37 -14.60 0.68 -10.52
CA SER A 37 -15.14 0.06 -11.74
C SER A 37 -14.17 -1.02 -12.18
N VAL A 38 -14.60 -2.28 -12.07
CA VAL A 38 -13.84 -3.44 -12.54
C VAL A 38 -14.37 -3.79 -13.93
N GLN A 39 -13.55 -3.58 -14.96
CA GLN A 39 -13.78 -4.10 -16.31
C GLN A 39 -12.90 -5.33 -16.51
N LEU A 40 -13.47 -6.44 -16.97
CA LEU A 40 -12.73 -7.64 -17.30
C LEU A 40 -13.01 -8.02 -18.74
N ARG A 41 -11.97 -7.95 -19.57
CA ARG A 41 -11.94 -8.49 -20.93
C ARG A 41 -11.48 -9.94 -20.88
N VAL A 42 -12.19 -10.81 -21.58
CA VAL A 42 -11.84 -12.22 -21.75
C VAL A 42 -11.54 -12.45 -23.23
N GLU A 43 -10.31 -12.82 -23.53
CA GLU A 43 -9.89 -13.21 -24.88
C GLU A 43 -9.72 -14.73 -24.94
N ILE A 44 -10.40 -15.38 -25.89
CA ILE A 44 -10.33 -16.84 -26.09
C ILE A 44 -9.76 -17.16 -27.47
N SER A 45 -8.94 -18.20 -27.54
CA SER A 45 -8.48 -18.78 -28.81
C SER A 45 -8.86 -20.24 -28.88
N THR A 46 -9.51 -20.65 -29.98
CA THR A 46 -9.97 -22.02 -30.20
C THR A 46 -9.52 -22.54 -31.57
N PHE A 47 -9.73 -23.83 -31.84
CA PHE A 47 -9.50 -24.39 -33.19
C PHE A 47 -10.41 -23.80 -34.28
N LEU A 48 -11.47 -23.06 -33.92
CA LEU A 48 -12.38 -22.38 -34.84
C LEU A 48 -11.98 -20.92 -35.15
N GLY A 49 -11.15 -20.32 -34.30
CA GLY A 49 -10.79 -18.91 -34.34
C GLY A 49 -10.60 -18.33 -32.94
N GLY A 50 -10.14 -17.09 -32.88
CA GLY A 50 -10.14 -16.28 -31.66
C GLY A 50 -11.40 -15.43 -31.56
N ASP A 51 -11.84 -15.17 -30.34
CA ASP A 51 -12.95 -14.29 -30.00
C ASP A 51 -12.64 -13.54 -28.70
N ASN A 52 -13.33 -12.43 -28.43
CA ASN A 52 -13.20 -11.73 -27.16
C ASN A 52 -14.48 -11.01 -26.78
N ASP A 53 -14.71 -10.89 -25.49
CA ASP A 53 -15.82 -10.15 -24.92
C ASP A 53 -15.35 -9.33 -23.70
N THR A 54 -16.14 -8.37 -23.26
CA THR A 54 -15.78 -7.43 -22.19
C THR A 54 -17.01 -6.99 -21.43
N ASP A 55 -17.06 -7.33 -20.16
CA ASP A 55 -18.08 -6.86 -19.22
C ASP A 55 -17.43 -6.02 -18.11
N SER A 56 -18.25 -5.24 -17.41
CA SER A 56 -17.81 -4.36 -16.34
C SER A 56 -18.87 -4.16 -15.27
N THR A 57 -18.44 -4.14 -14.01
CA THR A 57 -19.30 -3.90 -12.86
C THR A 57 -18.66 -2.89 -11.90
N THR A 58 -19.49 -2.25 -11.07
CA THR A 58 -19.01 -1.36 -10.00
C THR A 58 -19.13 -2.08 -8.67
N VAL A 59 -18.00 -2.22 -7.98
CA VAL A 59 -17.89 -2.86 -6.66
C VAL A 59 -17.59 -1.81 -5.60
N THR A 60 -18.04 -2.05 -4.37
CA THR A 60 -17.61 -1.25 -3.22
C THR A 60 -16.23 -1.70 -2.77
N VAL A 61 -15.41 -0.74 -2.35
CA VAL A 61 -14.06 -0.99 -1.83
C VAL A 61 -14.04 -0.71 -0.34
N SER A 62 -13.44 -1.61 0.41
CA SER A 62 -12.98 -1.42 1.79
C SER A 62 -11.49 -1.74 1.88
N GLY A 63 -10.86 -1.52 3.02
CA GLY A 63 -9.44 -1.80 3.17
C GLY A 63 -8.77 -0.88 4.17
N ASP A 64 -7.51 -1.19 4.46
CA ASP A 64 -6.66 -0.47 5.40
C ASP A 64 -5.24 -0.36 4.81
N ALA A 65 -4.49 0.65 5.27
CA ALA A 65 -3.10 0.87 4.90
C ALA A 65 -2.32 1.47 6.07
N ALA A 66 -1.03 1.16 6.14
CA ALA A 66 -0.09 1.77 7.08
C ALA A 66 1.01 2.46 6.28
N ALA A 67 1.31 3.72 6.60
CA ALA A 67 2.32 4.48 5.88
C ALA A 67 3.13 5.40 6.81
N ASP A 68 4.43 5.52 6.54
CA ASP A 68 5.31 6.48 7.21
C ASP A 68 5.51 7.69 6.30
N LEU A 69 5.28 8.90 6.84
CA LEU A 69 5.51 10.17 6.15
C LEU A 69 6.86 10.75 6.59
N ILE A 70 7.74 11.00 5.64
CA ILE A 70 9.18 11.21 5.88
C ILE A 70 9.56 12.67 5.58
N GLY A 71 10.20 13.31 6.57
CA GLY A 71 10.53 14.74 6.59
C GLY A 71 9.60 15.57 7.49
N ASP A 72 9.73 16.89 7.42
CA ASP A 72 8.82 17.84 8.08
C ASP A 72 7.65 18.19 7.14
N GLU A 73 6.51 18.64 7.68
CA GLU A 73 5.39 19.15 6.86
C GLU A 73 5.80 20.39 6.01
N PRO A 74 5.50 20.43 4.69
CA PRO A 74 4.91 19.36 3.88
C PRO A 74 5.91 18.25 3.56
N PHE A 75 5.55 17.01 3.88
CA PHE A 75 6.41 15.83 3.75
C PHE A 75 6.98 15.65 2.35
N SER A 76 8.20 15.10 2.27
CA SER A 76 8.94 14.95 1.00
C SER A 76 8.93 13.53 0.44
N GLU A 77 8.68 12.52 1.26
CA GLU A 77 8.74 11.10 0.89
C GLU A 77 7.68 10.33 1.70
N ILE A 78 7.16 9.24 1.15
CA ILE A 78 6.23 8.32 1.83
C ILE A 78 6.73 6.88 1.68
N SER A 79 6.60 6.10 2.75
CA SER A 79 6.78 4.64 2.77
C SER A 79 5.44 3.98 3.08
N ILE A 80 4.78 3.38 2.08
CA ILE A 80 3.56 2.60 2.28
C ILE A 80 3.98 1.19 2.71
N ASN A 81 3.83 0.90 3.99
CA ASN A 81 4.28 -0.33 4.66
C ASN A 81 3.29 -1.48 4.54
N ASP A 82 2.00 -1.15 4.56
CA ASP A 82 0.89 -2.06 4.27
C ASP A 82 -0.15 -1.30 3.44
N LEU A 83 -0.81 -2.01 2.52
CA LEU A 83 -1.93 -1.52 1.73
C LEU A 83 -2.70 -2.76 1.29
N SER A 84 -3.96 -2.82 1.69
CA SER A 84 -4.85 -3.93 1.41
C SER A 84 -6.23 -3.40 1.02
N LEU A 85 -6.62 -3.55 -0.24
CA LEU A 85 -7.91 -3.12 -0.77
C LEU A 85 -8.79 -4.33 -1.05
N ASP A 86 -9.88 -4.47 -0.30
CA ASP A 86 -10.90 -5.51 -0.48
C ASP A 86 -12.03 -4.99 -1.37
N LEU A 87 -12.26 -5.70 -2.49
CA LEU A 87 -13.32 -5.45 -3.44
C LEU A 87 -14.43 -6.49 -3.22
N THR A 88 -15.69 -6.03 -3.10
CA THR A 88 -16.83 -6.93 -2.90
C THR A 88 -17.07 -7.87 -4.08
N ASP A 89 -17.67 -9.03 -3.78
CA ASP A 89 -18.07 -10.03 -4.78
C ASP A 89 -18.73 -9.42 -6.03
N ALA A 90 -18.26 -9.88 -7.18
CA ALA A 90 -18.69 -9.45 -8.50
C ALA A 90 -19.33 -10.61 -9.28
N SER A 91 -20.19 -10.26 -10.23
CA SER A 91 -20.66 -11.18 -11.27
C SER A 91 -20.61 -10.45 -12.60
N LEU A 92 -20.10 -11.13 -13.61
CA LEU A 92 -19.81 -10.64 -14.95
C LEU A 92 -20.32 -11.68 -15.95
N ASP A 93 -21.03 -11.23 -16.98
CA ASP A 93 -21.70 -12.10 -17.95
C ASP A 93 -21.02 -11.98 -19.32
N TYR A 94 -20.62 -13.10 -19.93
CA TYR A 94 -19.89 -13.13 -21.19
C TYR A 94 -20.58 -13.93 -22.29
N GLU A 95 -20.51 -13.44 -23.53
CA GLU A 95 -21.04 -14.09 -24.73
C GLU A 95 -19.96 -14.25 -25.81
N PHE A 96 -19.77 -15.49 -26.31
CA PHE A 96 -18.80 -15.80 -27.37
C PHE A 96 -19.40 -16.59 -28.54
N VAL A 97 -18.70 -16.52 -29.67
CA VAL A 97 -18.99 -17.22 -30.93
C VAL A 97 -20.41 -16.88 -31.42
N CYS A 98 -20.67 -15.58 -31.51
CA CYS A 98 -21.98 -15.02 -31.82
C CYS A 98 -22.39 -15.13 -33.29
N THR A 99 -23.65 -15.51 -33.52
CA THR A 99 -24.25 -15.66 -34.85
C THR A 99 -25.57 -14.89 -34.94
N ILE A 100 -26.18 -14.84 -36.14
CA ILE A 100 -27.51 -14.22 -36.33
C ILE A 100 -28.64 -14.90 -35.55
N PHE A 101 -28.39 -16.05 -34.91
CA PHE A 101 -29.34 -16.78 -34.07
C PHE A 101 -29.00 -16.69 -32.57
N GLY A 102 -28.04 -15.85 -32.18
CA GLY A 102 -27.51 -15.74 -30.82
C GLY A 102 -26.10 -16.32 -30.70
N CYS A 103 -25.56 -16.27 -29.48
CA CYS A 103 -24.23 -16.75 -29.13
C CYS A 103 -24.24 -18.23 -28.77
N LEU A 104 -23.19 -18.94 -29.17
CA LEU A 104 -23.11 -20.41 -29.04
C LEU A 104 -22.50 -20.85 -27.70
N LEU A 105 -21.88 -19.91 -27.00
CA LEU A 105 -21.14 -20.12 -25.77
C LEU A 105 -21.40 -18.89 -24.88
N ASN A 106 -21.90 -19.10 -23.67
CA ASN A 106 -22.04 -18.07 -22.64
C ASN A 106 -21.25 -18.48 -21.41
N ALA A 107 -20.72 -17.52 -20.65
CA ALA A 107 -20.02 -17.79 -19.41
C ALA A 107 -20.43 -16.78 -18.33
N ASP A 108 -21.05 -17.29 -17.28
CA ASP A 108 -21.47 -16.48 -16.13
C ASP A 108 -20.33 -16.59 -15.09
N VAL A 109 -19.59 -15.50 -14.86
CA VAL A 109 -18.36 -15.48 -14.05
C VAL A 109 -18.61 -14.74 -12.74
N SER A 110 -18.54 -15.47 -11.63
CA SER A 110 -18.52 -14.91 -10.28
C SER A 110 -17.08 -14.79 -9.77
N VAL A 111 -16.77 -13.66 -9.15
CA VAL A 111 -15.48 -13.37 -8.50
C VAL A 111 -15.75 -13.00 -7.05
N SER A 112 -14.93 -13.51 -6.14
CA SER A 112 -15.11 -13.38 -4.69
C SER A 112 -13.76 -13.30 -3.98
N ASN A 113 -13.74 -12.75 -2.76
CA ASN A 113 -12.51 -12.52 -1.99
C ASN A 113 -11.43 -11.74 -2.78
N PHE A 114 -11.84 -10.76 -3.60
CA PHE A 114 -10.89 -10.00 -4.40
C PHE A 114 -10.17 -8.99 -3.51
N ASN A 115 -8.93 -9.29 -3.16
CA ASN A 115 -8.02 -8.40 -2.46
C ASN A 115 -6.91 -7.92 -3.41
N LEU A 116 -6.64 -6.62 -3.41
CA LEU A 116 -5.48 -6.01 -4.03
C LEU A 116 -4.56 -5.50 -2.91
N GLY A 117 -3.59 -6.32 -2.53
CA GLY A 117 -2.58 -5.98 -1.53
C GLY A 117 -1.19 -5.76 -2.12
N ILE A 118 -0.35 -4.98 -1.44
CA ILE A 118 1.08 -4.87 -1.78
C ILE A 118 1.87 -6.08 -1.24
N ALA A 119 2.91 -6.50 -1.95
CA ALA A 119 3.78 -7.62 -1.57
C ALA A 119 5.04 -7.17 -0.81
N GLU A 120 5.39 -5.88 -0.91
CA GLU A 120 6.53 -5.25 -0.23
C GLU A 120 6.21 -3.78 0.08
N THR A 121 6.99 -3.18 0.99
CA THR A 121 6.95 -1.75 1.30
C THR A 121 7.25 -0.91 0.07
N LEU A 122 6.36 0.01 -0.29
CA LEU A 122 6.54 0.92 -1.42
C LEU A 122 7.06 2.27 -0.94
N VAL A 123 8.21 2.73 -1.47
CA VAL A 123 8.81 4.03 -1.10
C VAL A 123 8.82 4.97 -2.31
N GLY A 124 8.40 6.22 -2.12
CA GLY A 124 8.30 7.19 -3.21
C GLY A 124 8.36 8.66 -2.75
N ASP A 125 8.96 9.50 -3.60
CA ASP A 125 9.00 10.96 -3.42
C ASP A 125 7.58 11.56 -3.54
N ILE A 126 7.22 12.46 -2.63
CA ILE A 126 5.98 13.26 -2.71
C ILE A 126 6.26 14.51 -3.54
N ALA A 127 5.68 14.59 -4.73
CA ALA A 127 5.78 15.78 -5.59
C ALA A 127 5.01 16.97 -4.99
N SER A 128 5.32 18.19 -5.41
CA SER A 128 4.71 19.42 -4.85
C SER A 128 3.21 19.62 -5.18
N ASN A 129 2.56 18.64 -5.80
CA ASN A 129 1.11 18.54 -6.02
C ASN A 129 0.48 17.34 -5.28
N GLY A 130 1.26 16.66 -4.43
CA GLY A 130 0.90 15.43 -3.72
C GLY A 130 1.10 14.14 -4.53
N ALA A 131 1.45 14.21 -5.82
CA ALA A 131 1.57 12.99 -6.64
C ALA A 131 2.78 12.13 -6.21
N VAL A 132 2.56 10.83 -6.09
CA VAL A 132 3.57 9.80 -5.80
C VAL A 132 3.47 8.72 -6.86
N SER A 133 4.62 8.20 -7.32
CA SER A 133 4.68 7.20 -8.38
C SER A 133 5.63 6.05 -8.00
N PHE A 134 5.11 4.83 -8.05
CA PHE A 134 5.79 3.60 -7.73
C PHE A 134 5.84 2.73 -9.00
N PRO A 135 6.82 2.95 -9.90
CA PRO A 135 6.79 2.37 -11.26
C PRO A 135 7.02 0.86 -11.32
N ASN A 136 7.55 0.26 -10.24
CA ASN A 136 7.83 -1.18 -10.13
C ASN A 136 7.23 -1.73 -8.82
N ALA A 137 6.00 -1.34 -8.48
CA ALA A 137 5.37 -1.79 -7.25
C ALA A 137 5.01 -3.28 -7.35
N LEU A 138 5.49 -4.09 -6.40
CA LEU A 138 5.06 -5.49 -6.30
C LEU A 138 3.71 -5.56 -5.59
N PHE A 139 2.67 -5.98 -6.32
CA PHE A 139 1.37 -6.33 -5.76
C PHE A 139 1.24 -7.85 -5.65
N ASN A 140 0.46 -8.30 -4.68
CA ASN A 140 -0.03 -9.67 -4.57
C ASN A 140 -1.57 -9.67 -4.66
N PRO A 141 -2.16 -9.40 -5.85
CA PRO A 141 -3.60 -9.51 -6.00
C PRO A 141 -4.03 -10.97 -5.77
N SER A 142 -5.15 -11.16 -5.09
CA SER A 142 -5.73 -12.48 -4.89
C SER A 142 -7.25 -12.44 -5.05
N PHE A 143 -7.83 -13.49 -5.63
CA PHE A 143 -9.27 -13.66 -5.80
C PHE A 143 -9.62 -15.12 -6.08
N SER A 144 -10.83 -15.53 -5.69
CA SER A 144 -11.44 -16.81 -6.08
C SER A 144 -12.48 -16.56 -7.18
N PHE A 145 -12.44 -17.35 -8.26
CA PHE A 145 -13.43 -17.25 -9.34
C PHE A 145 -14.19 -18.58 -9.58
N ASN A 146 -15.42 -18.45 -10.05
CA ASN A 146 -16.23 -19.57 -10.55
C ASN A 146 -16.96 -19.13 -11.82
N ALA A 147 -16.63 -19.76 -12.95
CA ALA A 147 -17.20 -19.54 -14.26
C ALA A 147 -18.10 -20.74 -14.63
N GLN A 148 -19.39 -20.47 -14.85
CA GLN A 148 -20.34 -21.46 -15.37
C GLN A 148 -20.46 -21.29 -16.88
N ILE A 149 -19.99 -22.27 -17.62
CA ILE A 149 -20.02 -22.26 -19.09
C ILE A 149 -21.30 -22.94 -19.56
N GLY A 150 -22.11 -22.19 -20.31
CA GLY A 150 -23.32 -22.65 -20.97
C GLY A 150 -23.19 -22.78 -22.50
N GLY A 151 -24.27 -23.25 -23.12
CA GLY A 151 -24.37 -23.46 -24.57
C GLY A 151 -24.17 -24.92 -24.98
N ALA A 152 -23.24 -25.18 -25.90
CA ALA A 152 -22.98 -26.52 -26.45
C ALA A 152 -22.28 -27.48 -25.47
N ILE A 153 -21.69 -26.94 -24.41
CA ILE A 153 -21.11 -27.66 -23.26
C ILE A 153 -21.72 -27.12 -21.97
N SER A 154 -21.69 -27.91 -20.90
CA SER A 154 -22.06 -27.49 -19.56
C SER A 154 -20.93 -27.91 -18.63
N GLU A 155 -20.13 -26.94 -18.22
CA GLU A 155 -18.89 -27.15 -17.47
C GLU A 155 -18.72 -26.00 -16.47
N THR A 156 -18.03 -26.27 -15.36
CA THR A 156 -17.72 -25.25 -14.36
C THR A 156 -16.22 -25.21 -14.19
N ILE A 157 -15.64 -24.03 -14.41
CA ILE A 157 -14.22 -23.77 -14.16
C ILE A 157 -14.14 -22.91 -12.91
N SER A 158 -13.33 -23.33 -11.95
CA SER A 158 -13.08 -22.57 -10.73
C SER A 158 -11.60 -22.59 -10.39
N GLY A 159 -11.10 -21.50 -9.83
CA GLY A 159 -9.72 -21.41 -9.37
C GLY A 159 -9.52 -20.24 -8.43
N ASP A 160 -8.37 -20.24 -7.80
CA ASP A 160 -7.87 -19.13 -7.00
C ASP A 160 -6.67 -18.52 -7.75
N PHE A 161 -6.65 -17.19 -7.83
CA PHE A 161 -5.49 -16.41 -8.22
C PHE A 161 -4.82 -15.87 -6.97
N ASN A 162 -3.49 -15.97 -6.91
CA ASN A 162 -2.64 -15.44 -5.85
C ASN A 162 -1.20 -15.50 -6.38
N ASP A 163 -0.81 -14.49 -7.16
CA ASP A 163 0.52 -14.39 -7.77
C ASP A 163 1.06 -12.97 -7.58
N VAL A 164 2.38 -12.84 -7.48
CA VAL A 164 3.04 -11.54 -7.26
C VAL A 164 3.41 -10.93 -8.61
N ALA A 165 2.89 -9.75 -8.89
CA ALA A 165 3.13 -9.03 -10.14
C ALA A 165 3.77 -7.66 -9.88
N GLU A 166 4.76 -7.31 -10.71
CA GLU A 166 5.30 -5.95 -10.81
C GLU A 166 4.40 -5.13 -11.73
N GLN A 167 3.92 -3.99 -11.25
CA GLN A 167 3.03 -3.08 -11.98
C GLN A 167 3.31 -1.63 -11.57
N ALA A 168 3.00 -0.67 -12.44
CA ALA A 168 2.99 0.72 -12.00
C ALA A 168 1.82 0.94 -11.03
N PHE A 169 2.10 1.70 -9.97
CA PHE A 169 1.09 2.21 -9.05
C PHE A 169 1.35 3.69 -8.81
N ASP A 170 0.35 4.51 -9.07
CA ASP A 170 0.39 5.95 -8.79
C ASP A 170 -0.71 6.28 -7.78
N CYS A 171 -0.44 7.25 -6.92
CA CYS A 171 -1.45 7.84 -6.04
C CYS A 171 -1.18 9.33 -5.84
N ARG A 172 -2.05 9.98 -5.09
CA ARG A 172 -1.83 11.32 -4.55
C ARG A 172 -1.96 11.27 -3.04
N VAL A 173 -1.01 11.90 -2.35
CA VAL A 173 -0.96 12.08 -0.90
C VAL A 173 -1.21 13.55 -0.58
N ASP A 174 -2.05 13.81 0.42
CA ASP A 174 -2.36 15.13 0.94
C ASP A 174 -2.34 15.05 2.48
N ALA A 175 -1.31 15.62 3.10
CA ALA A 175 -1.03 15.47 4.53
C ALA A 175 -0.75 16.85 5.16
N GLU A 176 -1.67 17.30 6.01
CA GLU A 176 -1.67 18.63 6.67
C GLU A 176 -2.48 18.52 7.98
N ASP A 177 -2.13 19.29 9.01
CA ASP A 177 -2.89 19.40 10.27
C ASP A 177 -3.16 18.04 10.99
N GLY A 178 -2.23 17.07 10.87
CA GLY A 178 -2.34 15.74 11.51
C GLY A 178 -3.25 14.73 10.79
N ILE A 179 -3.78 15.06 9.61
CA ILE A 179 -4.62 14.15 8.81
C ILE A 179 -3.95 13.89 7.46
N VAL A 180 -3.87 12.63 7.06
CA VAL A 180 -3.44 12.22 5.72
C VAL A 180 -4.62 11.67 4.93
N PHE A 181 -4.74 12.14 3.70
CA PHE A 181 -5.60 11.60 2.67
C PHE A 181 -4.73 11.00 1.56
N ILE A 182 -5.08 9.80 1.10
CA ILE A 182 -4.51 9.21 -0.10
C ILE A 182 -5.63 8.96 -1.10
N ASP A 183 -5.54 9.56 -2.28
CA ASP A 183 -6.56 9.52 -3.33
C ASP A 183 -5.94 9.31 -4.73
N ASN A 184 -6.79 9.30 -5.76
CA ASN A 184 -6.39 9.15 -7.17
C ASN A 184 -5.48 7.92 -7.41
N PHE A 185 -5.82 6.78 -6.79
CA PHE A 185 -5.13 5.52 -7.03
C PHE A 185 -5.27 5.09 -8.50
N ALA A 186 -4.16 4.72 -9.11
CA ALA A 186 -4.10 4.14 -10.45
C ALA A 186 -3.13 2.96 -10.47
N ILE A 187 -3.52 1.89 -11.18
CA ILE A 187 -2.68 0.73 -11.45
C ILE A 187 -2.72 0.40 -12.95
N ASP A 188 -1.70 -0.32 -13.43
CA ASP A 188 -1.74 -0.95 -14.74
C ASP A 188 -2.81 -2.06 -14.82
N GLN A 189 -3.16 -2.47 -16.06
CA GLN A 189 -4.06 -3.59 -16.29
C GLN A 189 -3.42 -4.92 -15.86
N ILE A 190 -4.15 -5.70 -15.07
CA ILE A 190 -3.72 -7.03 -14.63
C ILE A 190 -4.03 -8.03 -15.75
N VAL A 191 -2.98 -8.61 -16.33
CA VAL A 191 -3.08 -9.61 -17.41
C VAL A 191 -2.74 -11.00 -16.88
N PHE A 192 -3.68 -11.94 -17.02
CA PHE A 192 -3.50 -13.33 -16.60
C PHE A 192 -3.78 -14.30 -17.76
N GLU A 193 -2.81 -15.17 -18.06
CA GLU A 193 -3.00 -16.28 -18.99
C GLU A 193 -3.35 -17.56 -18.24
N VAL A 194 -4.50 -18.17 -18.57
CA VAL A 194 -4.92 -19.43 -17.96
C VAL A 194 -4.00 -20.57 -18.45
N ASP A 195 -3.36 -21.29 -17.53
CA ASP A 195 -2.48 -22.41 -17.85
C ASP A 195 -3.17 -23.41 -18.81
N PRO A 196 -2.59 -23.70 -20.00
CA PRO A 196 -3.19 -24.59 -20.99
C PRO A 196 -3.56 -25.99 -20.47
N LYS A 197 -2.97 -26.47 -19.37
CA LYS A 197 -3.34 -27.76 -18.74
C LYS A 197 -4.74 -27.74 -18.09
N ASN A 198 -5.23 -26.54 -17.75
CA ASN A 198 -6.52 -26.30 -17.10
C ASN A 198 -7.62 -25.95 -18.12
N LEU A 199 -7.29 -25.85 -19.41
CA LEU A 199 -8.24 -25.48 -20.46
C LEU A 199 -9.04 -26.69 -20.99
N PRO A 200 -10.34 -26.52 -21.31
CA PRO A 200 -11.13 -27.55 -21.98
C PRO A 200 -10.58 -27.94 -23.35
N GLY A 201 -10.85 -29.19 -23.75
CA GLY A 201 -10.39 -29.72 -25.03
C GLY A 201 -10.92 -28.94 -26.24
N GLY A 202 -10.02 -28.27 -26.97
CA GLY A 202 -10.34 -27.44 -28.14
C GLY A 202 -10.12 -25.93 -27.92
N VAL A 203 -9.84 -25.52 -26.68
CA VAL A 203 -9.35 -24.17 -26.37
C VAL A 203 -7.82 -24.20 -26.39
N ASN A 204 -7.20 -23.23 -27.06
CA ASN A 204 -5.75 -23.08 -27.20
C ASN A 204 -5.17 -22.15 -26.14
N SER A 205 -5.89 -21.05 -25.84
CA SER A 205 -5.52 -20.07 -24.81
C SER A 205 -6.78 -19.34 -24.31
N VAL A 206 -6.72 -18.88 -23.07
CA VAL A 206 -7.64 -17.90 -22.49
C VAL A 206 -6.80 -16.87 -21.76
N THR A 207 -6.99 -15.59 -22.11
CA THR A 207 -6.31 -14.46 -21.49
C THR A 207 -7.36 -13.57 -20.85
N LEU A 208 -7.18 -13.30 -19.56
CA LEU A 208 -7.99 -12.40 -18.76
C LEU A 208 -7.25 -11.07 -18.65
N ILE A 209 -7.90 -9.96 -18.96
CA ILE A 209 -7.33 -8.61 -18.87
C ILE A 209 -8.28 -7.78 -18.01
N ALA A 210 -7.87 -7.52 -16.77
CA ALA A 210 -8.64 -6.74 -15.81
C ALA A 210 -8.12 -5.28 -15.76
N ASP A 211 -9.04 -4.35 -15.96
CA ASP A 211 -8.85 -2.91 -15.77
C ASP A 211 -9.65 -2.51 -14.53
N VAL A 212 -8.95 -2.12 -13.46
CA VAL A 212 -9.54 -1.79 -12.16
C VAL A 212 -9.37 -0.29 -11.94
N ASN A 213 -10.44 0.45 -12.23
CA ASN A 213 -10.43 1.90 -12.05
C ASN A 213 -10.74 2.26 -10.59
N LEU A 214 -9.68 2.63 -9.85
CA LEU A 214 -9.69 3.02 -8.44
C LEU A 214 -9.88 4.53 -8.22
N SER A 215 -10.23 5.32 -9.24
CA SER A 215 -10.31 6.79 -9.12
C SER A 215 -11.39 7.32 -8.17
N ASN A 216 -12.34 6.47 -7.73
CA ASN A 216 -13.32 6.79 -6.69
C ASN A 216 -13.03 6.04 -5.37
N VAL A 217 -11.76 5.68 -5.14
CA VAL A 217 -11.27 5.18 -3.86
C VAL A 217 -10.41 6.27 -3.23
N SER A 218 -10.66 6.55 -1.96
CA SER A 218 -9.82 7.38 -1.11
C SER A 218 -9.63 6.72 0.25
N MET A 219 -8.52 7.02 0.91
CA MET A 219 -8.19 6.54 2.25
C MET A 219 -7.89 7.73 3.14
N THR A 220 -8.45 7.74 4.34
CA THR A 220 -8.19 8.77 5.34
C THR A 220 -7.53 8.12 6.56
N GLY A 221 -6.48 8.75 7.08
CA GLY A 221 -5.84 8.38 8.33
C GLY A 221 -5.45 9.59 9.17
N VAL A 222 -5.18 9.34 10.45
CA VAL A 222 -4.49 10.30 11.32
C VAL A 222 -3.03 9.88 11.35
N TYR A 223 -2.12 10.79 11.02
CA TYR A 223 -0.71 10.57 11.31
C TYR A 223 -0.36 11.13 12.68
N VAL A 224 0.51 10.44 13.38
CA VAL A 224 1.15 10.96 14.58
C VAL A 224 2.63 11.10 14.22
N PRO A 225 3.25 12.28 14.42
CA PRO A 225 4.70 12.37 14.37
C PRO A 225 5.29 11.29 15.28
N ASP A 226 6.19 10.43 14.77
CA ASP A 226 6.97 9.58 15.69
C ASP A 226 7.60 10.51 16.72
N SER A 227 7.57 10.10 17.98
CA SER A 227 7.67 11.05 19.09
C SER A 227 9.00 11.79 19.02
N VAL A 228 8.98 13.06 18.58
CA VAL A 228 10.18 13.88 18.45
C VAL A 228 10.83 13.87 19.82
N PHE A 229 12.06 13.38 19.91
CA PHE A 229 12.62 12.99 21.21
C PHE A 229 12.68 14.20 22.17
N GLY A 230 11.81 14.24 23.17
CA GLY A 230 11.67 15.39 24.09
C GLY A 230 10.42 16.25 23.88
N ASP A 231 9.59 15.97 22.88
CA ASP A 231 8.20 16.41 22.79
C ASP A 231 7.42 15.65 23.88
N LEU A 232 6.91 16.41 24.85
CA LEU A 232 6.21 15.88 26.02
C LEU A 232 4.71 16.17 25.97
N ASN A 233 4.25 16.97 25.00
CA ASN A 233 2.87 17.38 24.86
C ASN A 233 2.17 16.76 23.63
N GLY A 234 2.93 16.25 22.66
CA GLY A 234 2.49 15.65 21.40
C GLY A 234 2.18 16.67 20.29
N ASP A 235 2.77 17.87 20.31
CA ASP A 235 2.54 18.94 19.33
C ASP A 235 3.52 18.94 18.15
N GLY A 236 4.45 17.97 18.10
CA GLY A 236 5.44 17.82 17.03
C GLY A 236 6.67 18.71 17.19
N LEU A 237 6.72 19.55 18.23
CA LEU A 237 7.86 20.42 18.52
C LEU A 237 8.46 20.08 19.89
N VAL A 238 9.73 20.45 20.07
CA VAL A 238 10.42 20.41 21.37
C VAL A 238 10.70 21.84 21.76
N ASN A 239 9.79 22.41 22.56
CA ASN A 239 9.76 23.84 22.83
C ASN A 239 9.57 24.19 24.32
N SER A 240 9.23 25.45 24.58
CA SER A 240 8.99 25.96 25.94
C SER A 240 7.83 25.29 26.68
N ALA A 241 6.86 24.71 25.96
CA ALA A 241 5.78 23.92 26.53
C ALA A 241 6.31 22.63 27.17
N ASP A 242 7.14 21.88 26.44
CA ASP A 242 7.76 20.61 26.87
C ASP A 242 8.75 20.83 28.00
N LEU A 243 9.54 21.90 27.91
CA LEU A 243 10.34 22.37 29.03
C LEU A 243 9.48 22.63 30.28
N GLY A 244 8.29 23.21 30.10
CA GLY A 244 7.31 23.39 31.17
C GLY A 244 6.82 22.06 31.78
N LEU A 245 6.53 21.06 30.94
CA LEU A 245 6.12 19.72 31.38
C LEU A 245 7.25 18.95 32.09
N LEU A 246 8.48 19.02 31.57
CA LEU A 246 9.67 18.42 32.17
C LEU A 246 9.93 19.03 33.56
N LEU A 247 9.94 20.36 33.67
CA LEU A 247 10.13 21.07 34.93
C LEU A 247 8.97 20.84 35.91
N GLY A 248 7.73 20.68 35.42
CA GLY A 248 6.58 20.30 36.23
C GLY A 248 6.68 18.89 36.82
N THR A 249 7.48 18.01 36.18
CA THR A 249 7.66 16.60 36.53
C THR A 249 8.98 16.34 37.29
N TRP A 250 9.69 17.39 37.69
CA TRP A 250 11.03 17.30 38.27
C TRP A 250 11.10 16.46 39.57
N GLY A 251 12.00 15.48 39.59
CA GLY A 251 12.19 14.54 40.69
C GLY A 251 11.84 13.09 40.34
N PRO A 252 11.58 12.22 41.33
CA PRO A 252 11.34 10.79 41.10
C PRO A 252 10.08 10.56 40.25
N CYS A 253 10.25 9.98 39.07
CA CYS A 253 9.18 9.76 38.11
C CYS A 253 9.53 8.56 37.24
N LYS A 254 9.14 7.36 37.69
CA LYS A 254 9.53 6.11 37.02
C LYS A 254 8.58 5.79 35.87
N GLY A 255 9.10 5.85 34.63
CA GLY A 255 8.34 5.49 33.43
C GLY A 255 7.29 6.53 33.03
N CYS A 256 7.59 7.82 33.25
CA CYS A 256 6.80 8.92 32.71
C CYS A 256 7.54 9.57 31.54
N PRO A 257 6.86 10.27 30.61
CA PRO A 257 7.48 10.82 29.39
C PRO A 257 8.70 11.72 29.64
N ALA A 258 8.72 12.47 30.75
CA ALA A 258 9.81 13.40 31.08
C ALA A 258 11.12 12.72 31.56
N ASP A 259 11.12 11.41 31.86
CA ASP A 259 12.32 10.62 32.26
C ASP A 259 13.06 10.15 31.00
N LEU A 260 13.56 11.12 30.21
CA LEU A 260 14.09 10.93 28.84
C LEU A 260 15.29 9.98 28.74
N ASN A 261 15.98 9.67 29.84
CA ASN A 261 17.02 8.63 29.88
C ASN A 261 16.60 7.35 30.65
N GLY A 262 15.37 7.27 31.14
CA GLY A 262 14.80 6.08 31.79
C GLY A 262 15.43 5.70 33.12
N ASN A 263 16.08 6.62 33.84
CA ASN A 263 16.72 6.32 35.13
C ASN A 263 15.71 6.26 36.30
N GLY A 264 14.49 6.77 36.12
CA GLY A 264 13.42 6.86 37.11
C GLY A 264 13.37 8.19 37.86
N VAL A 265 14.14 9.20 37.45
CA VAL A 265 14.22 10.52 38.09
C VAL A 265 14.47 11.60 37.03
N VAL A 266 13.48 12.45 36.81
CA VAL A 266 13.59 13.66 35.95
C VAL A 266 14.49 14.67 36.63
N ASN A 267 15.61 15.02 35.99
CA ASN A 267 16.59 15.94 36.53
C ASN A 267 17.33 16.72 35.41
N SER A 268 18.46 17.33 35.75
CA SER A 268 19.30 18.07 34.81
C SER A 268 19.84 17.25 33.63
N ALA A 269 19.91 15.91 33.75
CA ALA A 269 20.25 15.03 32.64
C ALA A 269 19.16 15.03 31.57
N ASP A 270 17.89 14.87 31.97
CA ASP A 270 16.72 14.90 31.11
C ASP A 270 16.50 16.29 30.51
N LEU A 271 16.67 17.35 31.30
CA LEU A 271 16.70 18.72 30.79
C LEU A 271 17.79 18.93 29.71
N GLY A 272 18.97 18.33 29.90
CA GLY A 272 20.04 18.38 28.92
C GLY A 272 19.71 17.65 27.62
N LEU A 273 18.90 16.59 27.70
CA LEU A 273 18.39 15.84 26.55
C LEU A 273 17.30 16.62 25.80
N LEU A 274 16.31 17.19 26.52
CA LEU A 274 15.26 18.02 25.92
C LEU A 274 15.86 19.26 25.22
N VAL A 275 16.81 19.95 25.86
CA VAL A 275 17.48 21.11 25.24
C VAL A 275 18.39 20.71 24.07
N ALA A 276 18.90 19.48 24.03
CA ALA A 276 19.66 18.98 22.88
C ALA A 276 18.76 18.65 21.67
N ALA A 277 17.47 18.43 21.90
CA ALA A 277 16.47 18.14 20.87
C ALA A 277 15.57 19.34 20.51
N TRP A 278 15.88 20.53 21.04
CA TRP A 278 15.06 21.75 20.88
C TRP A 278 14.82 22.12 19.41
N THR A 279 13.55 22.27 19.00
CA THR A 279 13.18 22.59 17.61
C THR A 279 12.68 24.03 17.40
N GLY A 280 12.15 24.72 18.42
CA GLY A 280 11.64 26.10 18.26
C GLY A 280 11.21 26.82 19.53
#